data_AF-A0AAE3LZ91-F1
#
_entry.id   AF-A0AAE3LZ91-F1
#
_cell.length_a   1.000
_cell.length_b   1.000
_cell.length_c   1.000
_cell.angle_alpha   90.00
_cell.angle_beta   90.00
_cell.angle_gamma   90.00
#
_symmetry.space_group_name_H-M   'P 1'
#
loop_
_entity.id
_entity.type
_entity.pdbx_description
1 polymer ?
#
loop_
_entity_poly.entity_id
_entity_poly.type
_entity_poly.pdbx_seq_one_letter_code
_entity_poly.pdbx_strand_id
1 'polypeptide(L)'
;MADLPKTLGDMLAANAPQLAAERDSWTAHFAYLLANVCVLTALTVLPLLWVQNQAFGGWLGPAFLGLIALWAFIAWVGPRTHVQRKSLTVEHFLLADDRHGFMGKLEVDAKTVLFDGSNLYHFGVDQGLGAQPVRLIAKQLRVEGYRIVCFFDANIFYTLIENGAYPVDQRHELRGLLDLFGLSADETYVVPSGVQADRYILSSLKHLPKSFAVSNDQFRDYAKVYGDEMKGSLWRKGVRVQGNELKLQQHKFKTPLRLELAA
;
A
#
# COMPACT_ATOMS: atom_id res chain seq x y z
N MET A 1 19.52 14.91 -20.84
CA MET A 1 18.04 14.87 -20.73
C MET A 1 17.72 13.71 -19.81
N ALA A 2 17.07 13.95 -18.66
CA ALA A 2 16.67 12.85 -17.78
C ALA A 2 15.63 11.98 -18.51
N ASP A 3 15.80 10.66 -18.48
CA ASP A 3 14.88 9.71 -19.11
C ASP A 3 13.50 9.90 -18.45
N LEU A 4 12.45 10.13 -19.25
CA LEU A 4 11.08 10.30 -18.73
C LEU A 4 10.66 9.02 -17.99
N PRO A 5 9.89 9.11 -16.89
CA PRO A 5 9.45 7.94 -16.14
C PRO A 5 8.60 7.04 -17.04
N LYS A 6 9.00 5.78 -17.19
CA LYS A 6 8.31 4.80 -18.05
C LYS A 6 7.23 4.06 -17.29
N THR A 7 7.45 3.82 -16.01
CA THR A 7 6.54 3.08 -15.14
C THR A 7 5.92 3.96 -14.05
N LEU A 8 4.80 3.51 -13.50
CA LEU A 8 4.14 4.13 -12.36
C LEU A 8 5.10 4.18 -11.15
N GLY A 9 5.89 3.13 -10.93
CA GLY A 9 6.90 3.10 -9.87
C GLY A 9 7.91 4.24 -10.01
N ASP A 10 8.46 4.44 -11.22
CA ASP A 10 9.40 5.52 -11.50
C ASP A 10 8.76 6.89 -11.29
N MET A 11 7.52 7.06 -11.74
CA MET A 11 6.77 8.31 -11.62
C MET A 11 6.50 8.66 -10.15
N LEU A 12 6.16 7.67 -9.32
CA LEU A 12 5.88 7.86 -7.90
C LEU A 12 7.16 8.08 -7.10
N ALA A 13 8.25 7.39 -7.44
CA ALA A 13 9.56 7.58 -6.81
C ALA A 13 10.14 8.96 -7.11
N ALA A 14 9.99 9.46 -8.34
CA ALA A 14 10.46 10.80 -8.72
C ALA A 14 9.71 11.94 -7.98
N ASN A 15 8.46 11.70 -7.61
CA ASN A 15 7.61 12.67 -6.89
C ASN A 15 7.62 12.49 -5.36
N ALA A 16 8.36 11.50 -4.84
CA ALA A 16 8.40 11.26 -3.41
C ALA A 16 9.15 12.39 -2.69
N PRO A 17 8.60 12.96 -1.61
CA PRO A 17 9.29 13.99 -0.84
C PRO A 17 10.60 13.40 -0.30
N GLN A 18 11.73 14.00 -0.67
CA GLN A 18 13.02 13.67 -0.09
C GLN A 18 12.98 14.08 1.38
N LEU A 19 12.85 13.10 2.29
CA LEU A 19 13.03 13.36 3.71
C LEU A 19 14.46 13.86 3.91
N ALA A 20 14.58 15.10 4.41
CA ALA A 20 15.87 15.68 4.76
C ALA A 20 16.60 14.70 5.68
N ALA A 21 17.81 14.31 5.29
CA ALA A 21 18.66 13.46 6.10
C ALA A 21 18.78 14.08 7.49
N GLU A 22 18.23 13.39 8.50
CA GLU A 22 18.18 13.79 9.89
C GLU A 22 19.62 13.95 10.41
N ARG A 23 20.15 15.19 10.33
CA ARG A 23 21.56 15.52 10.57
C ARG A 23 21.93 15.57 12.07
N ASP A 24 20.98 15.26 12.97
CA ASP A 24 21.11 15.49 14.41
C ASP A 24 21.26 14.24 15.29
N SER A 25 21.25 13.02 14.74
CA SER A 25 21.32 11.80 15.57
C SER A 25 22.75 11.31 15.88
N TRP A 26 23.73 11.61 15.02
CA TRP A 26 25.08 11.03 15.12
C TRP A 26 25.92 11.63 16.25
N THR A 27 25.83 12.94 16.46
CA THR A 27 26.53 13.66 17.54
C THR A 27 26.02 13.22 18.92
N ALA A 28 24.72 13.04 19.06
CA ALA A 28 24.09 12.55 20.28
C ALA A 28 24.49 11.09 20.60
N HIS A 29 24.57 10.22 19.57
CA HIS A 29 25.04 8.84 19.76
C HIS A 29 26.52 8.76 20.11
N PHE A 30 27.36 9.57 19.48
CA PHE A 30 28.79 9.62 19.79
C PHE A 30 29.03 10.11 21.23
N ALA A 31 28.35 11.18 21.66
CA ALA A 31 28.43 11.68 23.03
C ALA A 31 27.96 10.65 24.07
N TYR A 32 26.88 9.92 23.78
CA TYR A 32 26.38 8.84 24.63
C TYR A 32 27.36 7.68 24.77
N LEU A 33 27.98 7.24 23.66
CA LEU A 33 28.98 6.18 23.69
C LEU A 33 30.21 6.59 24.49
N LEU A 34 30.70 7.82 24.29
CA LEU A 34 31.84 8.34 25.02
C LEU A 34 31.56 8.41 26.53
N ALA A 35 30.38 8.91 26.93
CA ALA A 35 29.97 8.98 28.32
C ALA A 35 29.89 7.59 28.97
N ASN A 36 29.33 6.60 28.28
CA ASN A 36 29.27 5.21 28.76
C ASN A 36 30.66 4.60 28.96
N VAL A 37 31.56 4.78 27.99
CA VAL A 37 32.94 4.26 28.08
C VAL A 37 33.67 4.87 29.27
N CYS A 38 33.55 6.19 29.48
CA CYS A 38 34.18 6.87 30.61
C CYS A 38 33.67 6.35 31.96
N VAL A 39 32.35 6.19 32.14
CA VAL A 39 31.77 5.71 33.40
C VAL A 39 32.14 4.26 33.67
N LEU A 40 32.11 3.39 32.65
CA LEU A 40 32.51 1.99 32.80
C LEU A 40 34.00 1.86 33.11
N THR A 41 34.85 2.70 32.51
CA THR A 41 36.29 2.71 32.81
C THR A 41 36.56 3.19 34.23
N ALA A 42 35.82 4.21 34.71
CA ALA A 42 35.91 4.65 36.10
C ALA A 42 35.49 3.53 37.08
N LEU A 43 34.39 2.83 36.78
CA LEU A 43 33.90 1.70 37.59
C LEU A 43 34.89 0.53 37.67
N THR A 44 35.72 0.31 36.65
CA THR A 44 36.73 -0.75 36.65
C THR A 44 38.06 -0.33 37.28
N VAL A 45 38.52 0.90 37.04
CA VAL A 45 39.84 1.37 37.48
C VAL A 45 39.85 1.82 38.95
N LEU A 46 38.78 2.46 39.45
CA LEU A 46 38.71 2.95 40.83
C LEU A 46 38.89 1.82 41.88
N PRO A 47 38.25 0.64 41.74
CA PRO A 47 38.48 -0.48 42.66
C PRO A 47 39.93 -0.99 42.62
N LEU A 48 40.55 -1.05 41.45
CA LEU A 48 41.94 -1.49 41.29
C LEU A 48 42.91 -0.52 41.95
N LEU A 49 42.71 0.79 41.77
CA LEU A 49 43.52 1.82 42.42
C LEU A 49 43.34 1.84 43.94
N TRP A 50 42.15 1.53 44.45
CA TRP A 50 41.91 1.40 45.89
C TRP A 50 42.67 0.23 46.51
N VAL A 51 42.61 -0.96 45.88
CA VAL A 51 43.36 -2.14 46.35
C VAL A 51 44.86 -1.84 46.42
N GLN A 52 45.37 -1.07 45.47
CA GLN A 52 46.79 -0.70 45.41
C GLN A 52 47.17 0.44 46.38
N ASN A 53 46.21 1.27 46.82
CA ASN A 53 46.46 2.43 47.66
C ASN A 53 45.38 2.61 48.74
N GLN A 54 45.58 1.99 49.91
CA GLN A 54 44.65 1.97 51.04
C GLN A 54 44.43 3.35 51.71
N ALA A 55 45.12 4.41 51.25
CA ALA A 55 44.94 5.78 51.73
C ALA A 55 43.61 6.42 51.30
N PHE A 56 42.91 5.82 50.32
CA PHE A 56 41.58 6.26 49.92
C PHE A 56 40.56 5.64 50.88
N GLY A 57 40.27 6.34 51.99
CA GLY A 57 39.32 5.92 53.03
C GLY A 57 37.86 5.82 52.59
N GLY A 58 36.94 5.75 53.56
CA GLY A 58 35.52 5.39 53.43
C GLY A 58 34.61 6.21 52.51
N TRP A 59 35.15 7.12 51.70
CA TRP A 59 34.42 7.89 50.68
C TRP A 59 34.23 7.13 49.35
N LEU A 60 34.95 6.03 49.14
CA LEU A 60 34.83 5.20 47.94
C LEU A 60 33.48 4.50 47.77
N GLY A 61 32.85 4.08 48.86
CA GLY A 61 31.53 3.46 48.81
C GLY A 61 30.47 4.41 48.21
N PRO A 62 30.32 5.64 48.75
CA PRO A 62 29.47 6.66 48.17
C PRO A 62 29.84 7.02 46.72
N ALA A 63 31.12 7.11 46.38
CA ALA A 63 31.56 7.40 45.01
C ALA A 63 31.16 6.31 44.01
N PHE A 64 31.25 5.04 44.42
CA PHE A 64 30.86 3.90 43.59
C PHE A 64 29.34 3.85 43.36
N LEU A 65 28.56 4.10 44.41
CA LEU A 65 27.10 4.23 44.29
C LEU A 65 26.70 5.39 43.38
N GLY A 66 27.41 6.52 43.46
CA GLY A 66 27.24 7.66 42.56
C GLY A 66 27.50 7.30 41.09
N LEU A 67 28.57 6.55 40.80
CA LEU A 67 28.89 6.09 39.45
C LEU A 67 27.87 5.09 38.90
N ILE A 68 27.36 4.18 39.73
CA ILE A 68 26.28 3.25 39.34
C ILE A 68 25.00 4.01 39.03
N ALA A 69 24.62 4.99 39.87
CA ALA A 69 23.45 5.83 39.62
C ALA A 69 23.60 6.66 38.34
N LEU A 70 24.79 7.21 38.09
CA LEU A 70 25.10 7.94 36.86
C LEU A 70 25.04 7.03 35.63
N TRP A 71 25.58 5.81 35.71
CA TRP A 71 25.48 4.83 34.64
C TRP A 71 24.03 4.44 34.35
N ALA A 72 23.23 4.18 35.39
CA ALA A 72 21.81 3.88 35.24
C ALA A 72 21.03 5.05 34.64
N PHE A 73 21.35 6.29 35.02
CA PHE A 73 20.75 7.49 34.44
C PHE A 73 21.14 7.66 32.96
N ILE A 74 22.41 7.48 32.62
CA ILE A 74 22.88 7.49 31.22
C ILE A 74 22.17 6.40 30.43
N ALA A 75 22.09 5.16 30.93
CA ALA A 75 21.38 4.06 30.27
C ALA A 75 19.87 4.32 30.10
N TRP A 76 19.25 5.07 31.03
CA TRP A 76 17.84 5.45 30.95
C TRP A 76 17.60 6.57 29.93
N VAL A 77 18.43 7.61 29.94
CA VAL A 77 18.34 8.77 29.02
C VAL A 77 18.94 8.45 27.65
N GLY A 78 19.73 7.38 27.58
CA GLY A 78 20.39 6.91 26.38
C GLY A 78 19.42 6.72 25.23
N PRO A 79 19.87 6.93 23.98
CA PRO A 79 19.04 6.72 22.82
C PRO A 79 18.54 5.28 22.84
N ARG A 80 17.23 5.12 23.08
CA ARG A 80 16.55 3.84 22.90
C ARG A 80 16.81 3.45 21.47
N THR A 81 17.47 2.31 21.27
CA THR A 81 17.80 1.80 19.94
C THR A 81 16.49 1.67 19.17
N HIS A 82 16.17 2.69 18.38
CA HIS A 82 15.14 2.59 17.37
C HIS A 82 15.72 1.63 16.35
N VAL A 83 15.23 0.39 16.40
CA VAL A 83 15.51 -0.68 15.45
C VAL A 83 15.51 -0.09 14.04
N GLN A 84 16.67 -0.21 13.37
CA GLN A 84 16.92 0.02 11.95
C GLN A 84 15.90 0.90 11.22
N ARG A 85 16.18 2.20 11.09
CA ARG A 85 15.63 2.96 9.95
C ARG A 85 16.38 2.53 8.69
N LYS A 86 15.84 1.53 7.99
CA LYS A 86 15.94 1.50 6.52
C LYS A 86 15.63 2.93 6.06
N SER A 87 16.44 3.47 5.14
CA SER A 87 16.14 4.71 4.42
C SER A 87 14.65 4.76 4.10
N LEU A 88 13.88 5.57 4.82
CA LEU A 88 12.44 5.74 4.63
C LEU A 88 12.27 6.56 3.36
N THR A 89 12.46 5.94 2.20
CA THR A 89 11.67 6.36 1.04
C THR A 89 10.24 6.12 1.47
N VAL A 90 9.46 7.19 1.69
CA VAL A 90 8.02 7.07 1.90
C VAL A 90 7.46 6.44 0.63
N GLU A 91 7.28 5.13 0.68
CA GLU A 91 6.70 4.40 -0.42
C GLU A 91 5.29 4.92 -0.64
N HIS A 92 4.99 5.33 -1.87
CA HIS A 92 3.67 5.85 -2.20
C HIS A 92 2.61 4.79 -1.89
N PHE A 93 1.46 5.18 -1.35
CA PHE A 93 0.45 4.23 -0.85
C PHE A 93 -0.06 3.25 -1.92
N LEU A 94 -0.02 3.63 -3.21
CA LEU A 94 -0.33 2.75 -4.34
C LEU A 94 0.64 1.55 -4.48
N LEU A 95 1.85 1.67 -3.94
CA LEU A 95 2.91 0.66 -4.00
C LEU A 95 3.05 -0.08 -2.67
N ALA A 96 2.84 0.63 -1.55
CA ALA A 96 3.08 0.11 -0.20
C ALA A 96 2.28 -1.17 0.13
N ASP A 97 1.05 -1.29 -0.40
CA ASP A 97 0.18 -2.44 -0.14
C ASP A 97 0.06 -3.39 -1.36
N ASP A 98 0.89 -3.19 -2.38
CA ASP A 98 0.94 -4.06 -3.57
C ASP A 98 1.67 -5.37 -3.25
N ARG A 99 0.91 -6.36 -2.79
CA ARG A 99 1.43 -7.69 -2.45
C ARG A 99 2.08 -8.43 -3.61
N HIS A 100 1.79 -8.04 -4.84
CA HIS A 100 2.24 -8.73 -6.05
C HIS A 100 3.26 -7.92 -6.86
N GLY A 101 3.53 -6.68 -6.47
CA GLY A 101 4.54 -5.81 -7.08
C GLY A 101 4.30 -5.55 -8.57
N PHE A 102 3.04 -5.48 -9.00
CA PHE A 102 2.66 -5.18 -10.39
C PHE A 102 2.31 -3.71 -10.59
N MET A 103 1.80 -3.00 -9.58
CA MET A 103 1.41 -1.59 -9.65
C MET A 103 2.59 -0.74 -10.07
N GLY A 104 3.76 -0.95 -9.47
CA GLY A 104 4.98 -0.23 -9.82
C GLY A 104 5.46 -0.49 -11.26
N LYS A 105 5.05 -1.61 -11.87
CA LYS A 105 5.45 -2.01 -13.23
C LYS A 105 4.48 -1.55 -14.31
N LEU A 106 3.37 -0.91 -13.94
CA LEU A 106 2.43 -0.38 -14.91
C LEU A 106 3.11 0.68 -15.77
N GLU A 107 3.14 0.48 -17.07
CA GLU A 107 3.66 1.47 -18.01
C GLU A 107 2.69 2.66 -18.11
N VAL A 108 3.19 3.87 -17.92
CA VAL A 108 2.37 5.10 -17.93
C VAL A 108 1.72 5.34 -19.29
N ASP A 109 2.41 4.91 -20.36
CA ASP A 109 1.98 5.05 -21.74
C ASP A 109 1.15 3.87 -22.27
N ALA A 110 0.94 2.81 -21.48
CA ALA A 110 0.12 1.67 -21.85
C ALA A 110 -1.36 1.90 -21.51
N LYS A 111 -2.24 1.20 -22.23
CA LYS A 111 -3.67 1.24 -21.95
C LYS A 111 -3.98 0.33 -20.76
N THR A 112 -4.22 0.92 -19.60
CA THR A 112 -4.69 0.19 -18.41
C THR A 112 -6.16 0.49 -18.14
N VAL A 113 -6.94 -0.49 -17.72
CA VAL A 113 -8.32 -0.31 -17.25
C VAL A 113 -8.39 -0.66 -15.78
N LEU A 114 -8.89 0.29 -14.99
CA LEU A 114 -8.99 0.20 -13.55
C LEU A 114 -10.41 -0.19 -13.18
N PHE A 115 -10.61 -1.39 -12.66
CA PHE A 115 -11.93 -1.89 -12.28
C PHE A 115 -12.18 -1.57 -10.81
N ASP A 116 -13.40 -1.12 -10.54
CA ASP A 116 -13.97 -1.09 -9.20
C ASP A 116 -14.65 -2.44 -8.95
N GLY A 117 -13.88 -3.42 -8.49
CA GLY A 117 -14.31 -4.81 -8.37
C GLY A 117 -15.49 -5.00 -7.43
N SER A 118 -15.51 -4.28 -6.30
CA SER A 118 -16.63 -4.32 -5.36
C SER A 118 -17.91 -3.77 -5.98
N ASN A 119 -17.86 -2.57 -6.58
CA ASN A 119 -19.03 -1.95 -7.20
C ASN A 119 -19.60 -2.79 -8.35
N LEU A 120 -18.71 -3.34 -9.17
CA LEU A 120 -19.10 -4.19 -10.31
C LEU A 120 -19.67 -5.53 -9.87
N TYR A 121 -19.16 -6.10 -8.77
CA TYR A 121 -19.76 -7.29 -8.18
C TYR A 121 -21.16 -7.01 -7.64
N HIS A 122 -21.36 -5.92 -6.91
CA HIS A 122 -22.68 -5.50 -6.44
C HIS A 122 -23.65 -5.31 -7.60
N PHE A 123 -23.24 -4.59 -8.65
CA PHE A 123 -24.04 -4.46 -9.87
C PHE A 123 -24.40 -5.82 -10.46
N GLY A 124 -23.46 -6.76 -10.52
CA GLY A 124 -23.71 -8.10 -11.02
C GLY A 124 -24.71 -8.86 -10.14
N VAL A 125 -24.60 -8.79 -8.82
CA VAL A 125 -25.59 -9.39 -7.89
C VAL A 125 -26.98 -8.79 -8.10
N ASP A 126 -27.10 -7.46 -8.19
CA ASP A 126 -28.37 -6.77 -8.43
C ASP A 126 -29.04 -7.16 -9.75
N GLN A 127 -28.25 -7.58 -10.75
CA GLN A 127 -28.73 -8.06 -12.05
C GLN A 127 -28.87 -9.59 -12.12
N GLY A 128 -28.58 -10.33 -11.04
CA GLY A 128 -28.62 -11.79 -11.03
C GLY A 128 -27.46 -12.47 -11.79
N LEU A 129 -26.37 -11.75 -12.03
CA LEU A 129 -25.20 -12.17 -12.81
C LEU A 129 -23.96 -12.46 -11.94
N GLY A 130 -23.97 -12.05 -10.67
CA GLY A 130 -22.84 -12.22 -9.73
C GLY A 130 -21.52 -11.65 -10.29
N ALA A 131 -20.46 -12.46 -10.31
CA ALA A 131 -19.14 -12.04 -10.80
C ALA A 131 -19.00 -12.03 -12.34
N GLN A 132 -20.03 -12.46 -13.09
CA GLN A 132 -19.97 -12.58 -14.55
C GLN A 132 -19.63 -11.25 -15.28
N PRO A 133 -20.14 -10.06 -14.86
CA PRO A 133 -19.81 -8.81 -15.55
C PRO A 133 -18.32 -8.48 -15.52
N VAL A 134 -17.68 -8.60 -14.35
CA VAL A 134 -16.22 -8.38 -14.22
C VAL A 134 -15.46 -9.35 -15.13
N ARG A 135 -15.82 -10.64 -15.09
CA ARG A 135 -15.15 -11.69 -15.87
C ARG A 135 -15.22 -11.44 -17.38
N LEU A 136 -16.41 -11.13 -17.90
CA LEU A 136 -16.63 -10.91 -19.33
C LEU A 136 -15.93 -9.62 -19.80
N ILE A 137 -16.05 -8.54 -19.04
CA ILE A 137 -15.47 -7.25 -19.40
C ILE A 137 -13.94 -7.32 -19.34
N ALA A 138 -13.36 -7.90 -18.28
CA ALA A 138 -11.91 -8.09 -18.16
C ALA A 138 -11.36 -8.95 -19.29
N LYS A 139 -12.00 -10.08 -19.60
CA LYS A 139 -11.60 -10.95 -20.71
C LYS A 139 -11.58 -10.22 -22.05
N GLN A 140 -12.63 -9.46 -22.36
CA GLN A 140 -12.73 -8.77 -23.65
C GLN A 140 -11.76 -7.60 -23.75
N LEU A 141 -11.59 -6.81 -22.69
CA LEU A 141 -10.63 -5.71 -22.68
C LEU A 141 -9.19 -6.23 -22.79
N ARG A 142 -8.88 -7.38 -22.18
CA ARG A 142 -7.58 -8.04 -22.36
C ARG A 142 -7.32 -8.41 -23.82
N VAL A 143 -8.31 -8.98 -24.51
CA VAL A 143 -8.24 -9.26 -25.97
C VAL A 143 -8.08 -7.98 -26.79
N GLU A 144 -8.62 -6.86 -26.32
CA GLU A 144 -8.47 -5.55 -26.96
C GLU A 144 -7.11 -4.87 -26.68
N GLY A 145 -6.23 -5.51 -25.89
CA GLY A 145 -4.88 -5.05 -25.59
C GLY A 145 -4.79 -4.15 -24.35
N TYR A 146 -5.81 -4.16 -23.49
CA TYR A 146 -5.75 -3.44 -22.22
C TYR A 146 -5.10 -4.30 -21.13
N ARG A 147 -4.26 -3.67 -20.32
CA ARG A 147 -3.84 -4.18 -19.01
C ARG A 147 -5.02 -4.01 -18.04
N ILE A 148 -5.34 -5.04 -17.26
CA ILE A 148 -6.42 -4.99 -16.27
C ILE A 148 -5.82 -4.82 -14.89
N VAL A 149 -6.43 -3.94 -14.09
CA VAL A 149 -6.15 -3.82 -12.65
C VAL A 149 -7.49 -3.65 -11.95
N CYS A 150 -7.84 -4.59 -11.08
CA CYS A 150 -9.11 -4.64 -10.37
C CYS A 150 -8.86 -4.39 -8.88
N PHE A 151 -9.43 -3.30 -8.38
CA PHE A 151 -9.38 -2.96 -6.97
C PHE A 151 -10.61 -3.52 -6.27
N PHE A 152 -10.38 -4.18 -5.13
CA PHE A 152 -11.44 -4.65 -4.25
C PHE A 152 -11.28 -3.98 -2.89
N ASP A 153 -12.40 -3.67 -2.25
CA ASP A 153 -12.42 -3.23 -0.86
C ASP A 153 -11.93 -4.35 0.07
N ALA A 154 -11.43 -3.96 1.24
CA ALA A 154 -10.94 -4.91 2.23
C ALA A 154 -11.99 -5.92 2.71
N ASN A 155 -13.28 -5.58 2.58
CA ASN A 155 -14.40 -6.42 3.02
C ASN A 155 -14.95 -7.33 1.91
N ILE A 156 -14.34 -7.40 0.72
CA ILE A 156 -14.88 -8.15 -0.43
C ILE A 156 -15.24 -9.60 -0.08
N PHE A 157 -14.43 -10.31 0.72
CA PHE A 157 -14.73 -11.70 1.09
C PHE A 157 -16.02 -11.83 1.89
N TYR A 158 -16.33 -10.88 2.77
CA TYR A 158 -17.61 -10.86 3.49
C TYR A 158 -18.77 -10.70 2.52
N THR A 159 -18.66 -9.74 1.59
CA THR A 159 -19.66 -9.52 0.55
C THR A 159 -19.88 -10.75 -0.31
N LEU A 160 -18.83 -11.49 -0.67
CA LEU A 160 -18.96 -12.72 -1.45
C LEU A 160 -19.66 -13.83 -0.66
N ILE A 161 -19.34 -13.97 0.63
CA ILE A 161 -19.94 -14.98 1.52
C ILE A 161 -21.43 -14.70 1.72
N GLU A 162 -21.80 -13.44 2.01
CA GLU A 162 -23.20 -13.02 2.22
C GLU A 162 -24.08 -13.30 0.99
N ASN A 163 -23.51 -13.16 -0.20
CA ASN A 163 -24.21 -13.42 -1.47
C ASN A 163 -24.06 -14.88 -1.96
N GLY A 164 -23.50 -15.77 -1.14
CA GLY A 164 -23.34 -17.20 -1.47
C GLY A 164 -22.35 -17.50 -2.59
N ALA A 165 -21.53 -16.53 -3.00
CA ALA A 165 -20.53 -16.69 -4.05
C ALA A 165 -19.16 -17.19 -3.53
N TYR A 166 -19.00 -17.29 -2.21
CA TYR A 166 -17.80 -17.84 -1.57
C TYR A 166 -18.18 -18.66 -0.32
N PRO A 167 -17.54 -19.82 -0.06
CA PRO A 167 -17.89 -20.68 1.08
C PRO A 167 -17.59 -20.02 2.43
N VAL A 168 -18.52 -20.17 3.39
CA VAL A 168 -18.42 -19.60 4.75
C VAL A 168 -17.27 -20.21 5.56
N ASP A 169 -16.97 -21.48 5.32
CA ASP A 169 -16.03 -22.31 6.08
C ASP A 169 -14.60 -22.28 5.51
N GLN A 170 -14.40 -21.66 4.35
CA GLN A 170 -13.09 -21.56 3.72
C GLN A 170 -12.34 -20.32 4.19
N ARG A 171 -11.01 -20.47 4.35
CA ARG A 171 -10.12 -19.33 4.57
C ARG A 171 -10.27 -18.36 3.41
N HIS A 172 -10.17 -17.06 3.69
CA HIS A 172 -10.14 -16.01 2.67
C HIS A 172 -8.86 -16.15 1.85
N GLU A 173 -8.94 -16.93 0.77
CA GLU A 173 -7.83 -17.23 -0.12
C GLU A 173 -7.95 -16.40 -1.38
N LEU A 174 -6.86 -15.70 -1.71
CA LEU A 174 -6.80 -14.90 -2.92
C LEU A 174 -7.13 -15.73 -4.17
N ARG A 175 -6.71 -17.00 -4.23
CA ARG A 175 -6.96 -17.86 -5.38
C ARG A 175 -8.45 -18.02 -5.68
N GLY A 176 -9.30 -18.21 -4.67
CA GLY A 176 -10.74 -18.30 -4.89
C GLY A 176 -11.34 -17.00 -5.42
N LEU A 177 -10.82 -15.83 -4.97
CA LEU A 177 -11.18 -14.53 -5.53
C LEU A 177 -10.79 -14.43 -7.02
N LEU A 178 -9.56 -14.80 -7.34
CA LEU A 178 -9.03 -14.78 -8.72
C LEU A 178 -9.87 -15.66 -9.65
N ASP A 179 -10.17 -16.89 -9.23
CA ASP A 179 -10.95 -17.85 -10.02
C ASP A 179 -12.40 -17.37 -10.20
N LEU A 180 -13.02 -16.83 -9.15
CA LEU A 180 -14.39 -16.29 -9.21
C LEU A 180 -14.52 -15.13 -10.20
N PHE A 181 -13.56 -14.21 -10.20
CA PHE A 181 -13.59 -13.02 -11.07
C PHE A 181 -12.92 -13.24 -12.43
N GLY A 182 -12.19 -14.33 -12.62
CA GLY A 182 -11.40 -14.61 -13.84
C GLY A 182 -10.25 -13.61 -14.03
N LEU A 183 -9.61 -13.24 -12.93
CA LEU A 183 -8.48 -12.31 -12.85
C LEU A 183 -7.23 -13.07 -12.46
N SER A 184 -6.05 -12.53 -12.79
CA SER A 184 -4.78 -13.03 -12.26
C SER A 184 -4.31 -12.21 -11.05
N ALA A 185 -3.34 -12.74 -10.31
CA ALA A 185 -2.78 -12.08 -9.13
C ALA A 185 -2.16 -10.71 -9.46
N ASP A 186 -1.56 -10.57 -10.64
CA ASP A 186 -0.99 -9.33 -11.16
C ASP A 186 -2.03 -8.37 -11.76
N GLU A 187 -3.31 -8.73 -11.71
CA GLU A 187 -4.45 -7.89 -12.09
C GLU A 187 -5.32 -7.55 -10.87
N THR A 188 -5.01 -8.04 -9.67
CA THR A 188 -5.90 -7.96 -8.50
C THR A 188 -5.22 -7.23 -7.35
N TYR A 189 -5.88 -6.20 -6.85
CA TYR A 189 -5.43 -5.40 -5.71
C TYR A 189 -6.54 -5.34 -4.66
N VAL A 190 -6.33 -5.99 -3.51
CA VAL A 190 -7.24 -5.86 -2.36
C VAL A 190 -6.69 -4.77 -1.45
N VAL A 191 -7.44 -3.69 -1.28
CA VAL A 191 -6.98 -2.55 -0.47
C VAL A 191 -6.93 -2.89 1.02
N PRO A 192 -6.09 -2.18 1.81
CA PRO A 192 -6.04 -2.36 3.25
C PRO A 192 -7.37 -2.07 3.95
N SER A 193 -7.56 -2.70 5.11
CA SER A 193 -8.70 -2.43 5.98
C SER A 193 -8.77 -0.95 6.39
N GLY A 194 -9.98 -0.40 6.44
CA GLY A 194 -10.23 1.00 6.78
C GLY A 194 -9.97 1.99 5.62
N VAL A 195 -9.66 1.50 4.42
CA VAL A 195 -9.49 2.33 3.21
C VAL A 195 -10.44 1.85 2.11
N GLN A 196 -10.95 2.79 1.32
CA GLN A 196 -11.84 2.52 0.18
C GLN A 196 -11.04 2.34 -1.12
N ALA A 197 -11.50 1.41 -1.98
CA ALA A 197 -10.93 1.18 -3.30
C ALA A 197 -10.92 2.43 -4.20
N ASP A 198 -11.94 3.28 -4.08
CA ASP A 198 -12.10 4.55 -4.79
C ASP A 198 -10.84 5.41 -4.81
N ARG A 199 -10.20 5.55 -3.63
CA ARG A 199 -8.99 6.35 -3.47
C ARG A 199 -7.84 5.80 -4.32
N TYR A 200 -7.69 4.48 -4.40
CA TYR A 200 -6.66 3.82 -5.19
C TYR A 200 -6.92 3.96 -6.69
N ILE A 201 -8.18 3.79 -7.11
CA ILE A 201 -8.59 3.94 -8.51
C ILE A 201 -8.30 5.36 -9.00
N LEU A 202 -8.80 6.38 -8.31
CA LEU A 202 -8.65 7.78 -8.72
C LEU A 202 -7.19 8.24 -8.67
N SER A 203 -6.45 7.84 -7.63
CA SER A 203 -5.03 8.16 -7.56
C SER A 203 -4.23 7.46 -8.66
N SER A 204 -4.62 6.26 -9.10
CA SER A 204 -3.97 5.59 -10.23
C SER A 204 -4.26 6.34 -11.54
N LEU A 205 -5.50 6.79 -11.75
CA LEU A 205 -5.87 7.57 -12.94
C LEU A 205 -5.07 8.86 -13.11
N LYS A 206 -4.75 9.53 -11.99
CA LYS A 206 -3.89 10.73 -11.98
C LYS A 206 -2.53 10.50 -12.66
N HIS A 207 -2.02 9.26 -12.59
CA HIS A 207 -0.72 8.89 -13.10
C HIS A 207 -0.79 8.07 -14.41
N LEU A 208 -1.98 7.69 -14.87
CA LEU A 208 -2.20 6.83 -16.03
C LEU A 208 -3.10 7.54 -17.06
N PRO A 209 -2.55 8.44 -17.90
CA PRO A 209 -3.34 9.35 -18.75
C PRO A 209 -4.11 8.65 -19.89
N LYS A 210 -3.71 7.44 -20.29
CA LYS A 210 -4.39 6.65 -21.34
C LYS A 210 -5.39 5.64 -20.77
N SER A 211 -5.67 5.73 -19.47
CA SER A 211 -6.49 4.79 -18.73
C SER A 211 -7.87 5.34 -18.41
N PHE A 212 -8.78 4.43 -18.06
CA PHE A 212 -10.10 4.77 -17.55
C PHE A 212 -10.53 3.76 -16.48
N ALA A 213 -11.43 4.20 -15.62
CA ALA A 213 -12.07 3.37 -14.62
C ALA A 213 -13.35 2.70 -15.16
N VAL A 214 -13.64 1.49 -14.72
CA VAL A 214 -14.93 0.82 -14.92
C VAL A 214 -15.61 0.70 -13.57
N SER A 215 -16.63 1.55 -13.37
CA SER A 215 -17.45 1.60 -12.15
C SER A 215 -18.77 2.29 -12.47
N ASN A 216 -19.85 1.89 -11.79
CA ASN A 216 -21.12 2.61 -11.78
C ASN A 216 -21.18 3.71 -10.71
N ASP A 217 -20.25 3.71 -9.74
CA ASP A 217 -20.11 4.81 -8.81
C ASP A 217 -19.71 6.10 -9.54
N GLN A 218 -20.18 7.23 -9.02
CA GLN A 218 -19.79 8.57 -9.48
C GLN A 218 -18.64 9.15 -8.67
N PHE A 219 -18.19 8.48 -7.60
CA PHE A 219 -17.08 8.90 -6.73
C PHE A 219 -17.27 10.33 -6.16
N ARG A 220 -18.51 10.67 -5.79
CA ARG A 220 -18.90 12.06 -5.47
C ARG A 220 -18.08 12.65 -4.32
N ASP A 221 -17.77 11.82 -3.32
CA ASP A 221 -17.03 12.24 -2.12
C ASP A 221 -15.58 12.64 -2.43
N TYR A 222 -15.05 12.14 -3.55
CA TYR A 222 -13.69 12.36 -3.99
C TYR A 222 -13.54 13.52 -4.98
N ALA A 223 -14.64 14.12 -5.45
CA ALA A 223 -14.63 15.21 -6.43
C ALA A 223 -13.84 16.44 -5.97
N LYS A 224 -13.76 16.68 -4.65
CA LYS A 224 -12.95 17.79 -4.10
C LYS A 224 -11.44 17.57 -4.27
N VAL A 225 -11.00 16.32 -4.28
CA VAL A 225 -9.58 15.94 -4.30
C VAL A 225 -9.12 15.58 -5.71
N TYR A 226 -9.97 14.89 -6.49
CA TYR A 226 -9.64 14.37 -7.82
C TYR A 226 -10.50 15.00 -8.93
N GLY A 227 -11.03 16.20 -8.68
CA GLY A 227 -11.95 16.87 -9.59
C GLY A 227 -11.36 17.11 -10.98
N ASP A 228 -10.03 17.24 -11.10
CA ASP A 228 -9.34 17.39 -12.38
C ASP A 228 -9.34 16.08 -13.18
N GLU A 229 -9.07 14.94 -12.54
CA GLU A 229 -9.10 13.61 -13.15
C GLU A 229 -10.53 13.19 -13.52
N MET A 230 -11.52 13.71 -12.80
CA MET A 230 -12.94 13.43 -13.02
C MET A 230 -13.58 14.30 -14.12
N LYS A 231 -12.80 15.11 -14.84
CA LYS A 231 -13.31 15.99 -15.91
C LYS A 231 -13.70 15.20 -17.15
N GLY A 232 -14.88 15.54 -17.69
CA GLY A 232 -15.43 14.90 -18.86
C GLY A 232 -15.94 13.49 -18.56
N SER A 233 -16.16 12.70 -19.62
CA SER A 233 -16.80 11.38 -19.50
C SER A 233 -15.91 10.21 -19.91
N LEU A 234 -14.67 10.49 -20.35
CA LEU A 234 -13.77 9.44 -20.82
C LEU A 234 -13.05 8.70 -19.69
N TRP A 235 -12.85 9.35 -18.54
CA TRP A 235 -12.11 8.79 -17.41
C TRP A 235 -12.84 7.63 -16.70
N ARG A 236 -14.17 7.53 -16.84
CA ARG A 236 -15.00 6.47 -16.25
C ARG A 236 -16.00 5.90 -17.26
N LYS A 237 -16.18 4.59 -17.25
CA LYS A 237 -17.16 3.86 -18.05
C LYS A 237 -18.11 3.11 -17.13
N GLY A 238 -19.39 3.48 -17.11
CA GLY A 238 -20.42 2.71 -16.41
C GLY A 238 -20.78 1.42 -17.15
N VAL A 239 -21.20 0.39 -16.42
CA VAL A 239 -21.68 -0.89 -16.94
C VAL A 239 -23.20 -0.90 -16.95
N ARG A 240 -23.80 -1.37 -18.05
CA ARG A 240 -25.24 -1.61 -18.14
C ARG A 240 -25.54 -2.89 -18.89
N VAL A 241 -26.65 -3.53 -18.53
CA VAL A 241 -27.26 -4.60 -19.33
C VAL A 241 -28.22 -3.95 -20.32
N GLN A 242 -28.15 -4.32 -21.59
CA GLN A 242 -29.12 -3.94 -22.62
C GLN A 242 -29.54 -5.18 -23.40
N GLY A 243 -30.76 -5.67 -23.16
CA GLY A 243 -31.18 -6.97 -23.68
C GLY A 243 -30.31 -8.07 -23.08
N ASN A 244 -29.68 -8.89 -23.94
CA ASN A 244 -28.76 -9.94 -23.53
C ASN A 244 -27.27 -9.51 -23.63
N GLU A 245 -26.97 -8.21 -23.62
CA GLU A 245 -25.60 -7.71 -23.79
C GLU A 245 -25.15 -6.83 -22.63
N LEU A 246 -23.91 -7.03 -22.17
CA LEU A 246 -23.20 -6.08 -21.33
C LEU A 246 -22.57 -4.98 -22.19
N LYS A 247 -22.79 -3.73 -21.79
CA LYS A 247 -22.24 -2.56 -22.46
C LYS A 247 -21.51 -1.66 -21.48
N LEU A 248 -20.39 -1.12 -21.94
CA LEU A 248 -19.71 -0.01 -21.30
C LEU A 248 -20.19 1.30 -21.92
N GLN A 249 -20.55 2.25 -21.06
CA GLN A 249 -20.91 3.59 -21.51
C GLN A 249 -19.72 4.20 -22.24
N GLN A 250 -19.93 4.69 -23.47
CA GLN A 250 -18.89 5.35 -24.27
C GLN A 250 -17.64 4.49 -24.54
N HIS A 251 -17.76 3.17 -24.51
CA HIS A 251 -16.78 2.24 -25.04
C HIS A 251 -17.51 1.18 -25.85
N LYS A 252 -17.09 0.96 -27.10
CA LYS A 252 -17.67 -0.08 -27.95
C LYS A 252 -16.67 -1.22 -28.03
N PHE A 253 -17.04 -2.36 -27.47
CA PHE A 253 -16.26 -3.57 -27.60
C PHE A 253 -16.13 -4.00 -29.06
N LYS A 254 -14.98 -4.58 -29.42
CA LYS A 254 -14.77 -5.20 -30.74
C LYS A 254 -15.73 -6.38 -30.95
N THR A 255 -15.97 -7.14 -29.89
CA THR A 255 -16.92 -8.24 -29.87
C THR A 255 -18.01 -7.94 -28.84
N PRO A 256 -19.31 -8.01 -29.21
CA PRO A 256 -20.39 -7.83 -28.25
C PRO A 256 -20.32 -8.84 -27.11
N LEU A 257 -20.43 -8.35 -25.87
CA LEU A 257 -20.43 -9.19 -24.68
C LEU A 257 -21.84 -9.70 -24.40
N ARG A 258 -22.14 -10.91 -24.87
CA ARG A 258 -23.43 -11.55 -24.60
C ARG A 258 -23.42 -12.20 -23.23
N LEU A 259 -24.50 -12.01 -22.47
CA LEU A 259 -24.72 -12.73 -21.24
C LEU A 259 -25.18 -14.15 -21.58
N GLU A 260 -24.62 -15.12 -20.86
CA GLU A 260 -25.21 -16.45 -20.81
C GLU A 260 -26.27 -16.38 -19.71
N LEU A 261 -27.53 -16.19 -20.12
CA LEU A 261 -28.66 -16.39 -19.23
C LEU A 261 -28.68 -17.88 -18.88
N ALA A 262 -28.56 -18.22 -17.60
CA ALA A 262 -28.85 -19.57 -17.15
C ALA A 262 -30.29 -19.89 -17.55
N ALA A 263 -30.47 -20.98 -18.30
CA ALA A 263 -31.76 -21.51 -18.72
C ALA A 263 -32.54 -22.09 -17.52
#